data_AF-A0AAE6JLC2-F1
#
_entry.id   AF-A0AAE6JLC2-F1
#
_cell.length_a   1.000
_cell.length_b   1.000
_cell.length_c   1.000
_cell.angle_alpha   90.00
_cell.angle_beta   90.00
_cell.angle_gamma   90.00
#
_symmetry.space_group_name_H-M   'P 1'
#
loop_
_entity.id
_entity.type
_entity.pdbx_description
1 polymer ?
#
loop_
_entity_poly.entity_id
_entity_poly.type
_entity_poly.pdbx_seq_one_letter_code
_entity_poly.pdbx_strand_id
1 'polypeptide(L)'
;MGAGELGVLAGIIIPLSLFAMIFGIVYLNKREKLAMIERNMDPRSYKPQSAPYQNLKWGLLLIGSGIGLFLAYVLNRGIFNSFDDDVFFLYVALIAIFGGAGLFLSYRIEKREVLDKEELYKEK
;
A
#
# COMPACT_ATOMS: atom_id res chain seq x y z
N MET A 1 37.27 12.07 -7.46
CA MET A 1 36.43 10.87 -7.25
C MET A 1 35.72 10.58 -8.55
N GLY A 2 36.04 9.44 -9.18
CA GLY A 2 35.42 9.07 -10.45
C GLY A 2 33.94 8.70 -10.27
N ALA A 3 33.11 8.88 -11.30
CA ALA A 3 31.69 8.53 -11.24
C ALA A 3 31.44 7.06 -10.80
N GLY A 4 32.39 6.15 -11.07
CA GLY A 4 32.34 4.77 -10.61
C GLY A 4 32.47 4.59 -9.08
N GLU A 5 33.29 5.40 -8.41
CA GLU A 5 33.46 5.33 -6.96
C GLU A 5 32.22 5.83 -6.23
N LEU A 6 31.57 6.86 -6.77
CA LEU A 6 30.30 7.40 -6.26
C LEU A 6 29.17 6.37 -6.37
N GLY A 7 29.13 5.59 -7.47
CA GLY A 7 28.15 4.53 -7.66
C GLY A 7 28.27 3.39 -6.64
N VAL A 8 29.50 2.97 -6.34
CA VAL A 8 29.76 1.93 -5.32
C VAL A 8 29.37 2.41 -3.92
N LEU A 9 29.73 3.66 -3.58
CA LEU A 9 29.34 4.26 -2.30
C LEU A 9 27.81 4.38 -2.17
N ALA A 10 27.12 4.85 -3.21
CA ALA A 10 25.65 4.92 -3.22
C ALA A 10 25.02 3.53 -3.07
N GLY A 11 25.56 2.52 -3.76
CA GLY A 11 25.10 1.13 -3.68
C GLY A 11 25.20 0.51 -2.29
N ILE A 12 26.09 1.02 -1.42
CA ILE A 12 26.24 0.57 -0.04
C ILE A 12 25.42 1.43 0.92
N ILE A 13 25.42 2.75 0.76
CA ILE A 13 24.76 3.69 1.69
C ILE A 13 23.24 3.56 1.61
N ILE A 14 22.68 3.35 0.41
CA ILE A 14 21.23 3.23 0.21
C ILE A 14 20.66 2.05 1.02
N PRO A 15 21.12 0.79 0.85
CA PRO A 15 20.60 -0.32 1.66
C PRO A 15 20.93 -0.13 3.14
N LEU A 16 22.11 0.39 3.49
CA LEU A 16 22.48 0.59 4.90
C LEU A 16 21.54 1.57 5.61
N SER A 17 21.18 2.67 4.96
CA SER A 17 20.23 3.65 5.51
C SER A 17 18.81 3.06 5.64
N LEU A 18 18.39 2.24 4.68
CA LEU A 18 17.12 1.53 4.72
C LEU A 18 17.05 0.55 5.89
N PHE A 19 18.10 -0.26 6.10
CA PHE A 19 18.18 -1.16 7.26
C PHE A 19 18.23 -0.40 8.59
N ALA A 20 18.98 0.70 8.65
CA ALA A 20 19.03 1.56 9.84
C ALA A 20 17.65 2.16 10.17
N MET A 21 16.89 2.58 9.15
CA MET A 21 15.54 3.11 9.33
C MET A 21 14.58 2.04 9.86
N ILE A 22 14.56 0.85 9.25
CA ILE A 22 13.74 -0.27 9.71
C ILE A 22 14.08 -0.62 11.15
N PHE A 23 15.38 -0.73 11.46
CA PHE A 23 15.84 -0.98 12.82
C PHE A 23 15.38 0.11 13.79
N GLY A 24 15.49 1.39 13.41
CA GLY A 24 15.03 2.53 14.20
C GLY A 24 13.54 2.46 14.52
N ILE A 25 12.71 2.18 13.51
CA ILE A 25 11.24 2.03 13.68
C ILE A 25 10.92 0.89 14.64
N VAL A 26 11.56 -0.28 14.47
CA VAL A 26 11.31 -1.46 15.33
C VAL A 26 11.79 -1.20 16.76
N TYR A 27 12.95 -0.56 16.93
CA TYR A 27 13.51 -0.23 18.24
C TYR A 27 12.62 0.74 19.01
N LEU A 28 12.17 1.83 18.35
CA LEU A 28 11.27 2.81 18.96
C LEU A 28 9.93 2.19 19.35
N ASN A 29 9.33 1.38 18.48
CA ASN A 29 8.09 0.65 18.78
C ASN A 29 8.22 -0.26 20.02
N LYS A 30 9.37 -0.92 20.20
CA LYS A 30 9.61 -1.76 21.39
C LYS A 30 9.75 -0.91 22.65
N ARG A 31 10.44 0.23 22.58
CA ARG A 31 10.56 1.16 23.71
C ARG A 31 9.23 1.75 24.12
N GLU A 32 8.40 2.12 23.16
CA GLU A 32 7.07 2.67 23.42
C GLU A 32 6.19 1.65 24.17
N LYS A 33 6.19 0.38 23.72
CA LYS A 33 5.46 -0.70 24.40
C LYS A 33 5.95 -0.95 25.83
N LEU A 34 7.27 -0.87 26.07
CA LEU A 34 7.83 -1.00 27.42
C LEU A 34 7.40 0.17 28.31
N ALA A 35 7.45 1.39 27.81
CA ALA A 35 7.01 2.58 28.54
C ALA A 35 5.50 2.55 28.88
N MET A 36 4.67 1.92 28.04
CA MET A 36 3.25 1.68 28.37
C MET A 36 3.10 0.73 29.56
N ILE A 37 3.82 -0.39 29.56
CA ILE A 37 3.79 -1.38 30.65
C ILE A 37 4.23 -0.72 31.97
N GLU A 38 5.32 0.06 31.95
CA GLU A 38 5.83 0.80 33.11
C GLU A 38 4.82 1.81 33.67
N ARG A 39 3.92 2.32 32.83
CA ARG A 39 2.84 3.25 33.21
C ARG A 39 1.53 2.55 33.60
N ASN A 40 1.54 1.22 33.82
CA ASN A 40 0.35 0.40 34.04
C ASN A 40 -0.70 0.52 32.91
N MET A 41 -0.28 0.89 31.70
CA MET A 41 -1.12 0.89 30.52
C MET A 41 -0.92 -0.44 29.79
N ASP A 42 -2.02 -1.12 29.44
CA ASP A 42 -1.93 -2.38 28.69
C ASP A 42 -1.59 -2.10 27.21
N PRO A 43 -0.38 -2.47 26.73
CA PRO A 43 -0.01 -2.30 25.32
C PRO A 43 -0.83 -3.19 24.38
N ARG A 44 -1.63 -4.14 24.91
CA ARG A 44 -2.59 -4.96 24.15
C ARG A 44 -3.98 -4.34 24.09
N SER A 45 -4.29 -3.32 24.89
CA SER A 45 -5.52 -2.54 24.75
C SER A 45 -5.51 -1.77 23.43
N TYR A 46 -4.34 -1.27 23.03
CA TYR A 46 -4.06 -0.82 21.67
C TYR A 46 -3.72 -2.01 20.75
N LYS A 47 -4.61 -3.01 20.69
CA LYS A 47 -4.66 -3.79 19.45
C LYS A 47 -5.20 -2.81 18.41
N PRO A 48 -4.44 -2.41 17.38
CA PRO A 48 -5.15 -2.12 16.14
C PRO A 48 -5.92 -3.41 15.89
N GLN A 49 -7.26 -3.39 16.06
CA GLN A 49 -8.06 -4.44 15.45
C GLN A 49 -7.48 -4.53 14.05
N SER A 50 -6.85 -5.65 13.70
CA SER A 50 -6.36 -5.86 12.34
C SER A 50 -7.57 -5.57 11.49
N ALA A 51 -7.61 -4.36 10.91
CA ALA A 51 -8.84 -3.85 10.35
C ALA A 51 -9.17 -4.89 9.30
N PRO A 52 -10.29 -5.62 9.41
CA PRO A 52 -10.56 -6.75 8.51
C PRO A 52 -10.42 -6.34 7.04
N TYR A 53 -10.60 -5.04 6.81
CA TYR A 53 -10.56 -4.31 5.57
C TYR A 53 -9.16 -3.93 5.04
N GLN A 54 -8.06 -4.09 5.78
CA GLN A 54 -6.71 -3.85 5.24
C GLN A 54 -6.38 -4.84 4.12
N ASN A 55 -6.70 -6.11 4.32
CA ASN A 55 -6.54 -7.13 3.28
C ASN A 55 -7.46 -6.86 2.09
N LEU A 56 -8.65 -6.31 2.33
CA LEU A 56 -9.61 -5.95 1.28
C LEU A 56 -9.11 -4.77 0.44
N LYS A 57 -8.47 -3.76 1.05
CA LYS A 57 -7.83 -2.64 0.33
C LYS A 57 -6.76 -3.12 -0.62
N TRP A 58 -5.85 -3.97 -0.15
CA TRP A 58 -4.79 -4.54 -0.98
C TRP A 58 -5.33 -5.48 -2.05
N GLY A 59 -6.31 -6.31 -1.72
CA GLY A 59 -6.95 -7.21 -2.67
C GLY A 59 -7.63 -6.45 -3.81
N LEU A 60 -8.41 -5.41 -3.50
CA LEU A 60 -9.12 -4.65 -4.53
C LEU A 60 -8.20 -3.75 -5.36
N LEU A 61 -7.11 -3.25 -4.77
CA LEU A 61 -6.02 -2.58 -5.48
C LEU A 61 -5.36 -3.53 -6.49
N LEU A 62 -5.00 -4.75 -6.09
CA LEU A 62 -4.37 -5.74 -6.97
C LEU A 62 -5.32 -6.22 -8.07
N ILE A 63 -6.60 -6.43 -7.76
CA ILE A 63 -7.61 -6.79 -8.76
C ILE A 63 -7.80 -5.65 -9.77
N GLY A 64 -7.96 -4.41 -9.29
CA GLY A 64 -8.09 -3.23 -10.16
C GLY A 64 -6.88 -3.07 -11.06
N SER A 65 -5.67 -2.99 -10.49
CA SER A 65 -4.43 -2.87 -11.26
C SER A 65 -4.21 -4.02 -12.24
N GLY A 66 -4.51 -5.27 -11.86
CA GLY A 66 -4.42 -6.43 -12.74
C GLY A 66 -5.38 -6.37 -13.93
N ILE A 67 -6.65 -6.02 -13.69
CA ILE A 67 -7.65 -5.84 -14.76
C ILE A 67 -7.25 -4.67 -15.67
N GLY A 68 -6.79 -3.56 -15.11
CA GLY A 68 -6.32 -2.41 -15.89
C GLY A 68 -5.14 -2.75 -16.79
N LEU A 69 -4.17 -3.51 -16.29
CA LEU A 69 -3.02 -3.95 -17.08
C LEU A 69 -3.41 -4.94 -18.18
N PHE A 70 -4.34 -5.85 -17.88
CA PHE A 70 -4.88 -6.78 -18.89
C PHE A 70 -5.62 -6.02 -20.00
N LEU A 71 -6.47 -5.06 -19.65
CA LEU A 71 -7.15 -4.20 -20.62
C LEU A 71 -6.16 -3.36 -21.44
N ALA A 72 -5.11 -2.81 -20.81
CA ALA A 72 -4.06 -2.07 -21.51
C ALA A 72 -3.37 -2.93 -22.58
N TYR A 73 -3.05 -4.18 -22.24
CA TYR A 73 -2.47 -5.13 -23.18
C TYR A 73 -3.40 -5.43 -24.35
N VAL A 74 -4.69 -5.69 -24.08
CA VAL A 74 -5.68 -5.99 -25.12
C VAL A 74 -5.92 -4.77 -26.04
N LEU A 75 -6.03 -3.57 -25.47
CA LEU A 75 -6.21 -2.32 -26.24
C LEU A 75 -4.99 -2.04 -27.12
N ASN A 76 -3.79 -2.16 -26.56
CA ASN A 76 -2.55 -1.94 -27.28
C ASN A 76 -2.41 -2.92 -28.46
N ARG A 77 -2.71 -4.20 -28.25
CA ARG A 77 -2.62 -5.25 -29.28
C ARG A 77 -3.74 -5.16 -30.33
N GLY A 78 -4.94 -4.77 -29.94
CA GLY A 78 -6.13 -4.82 -30.80
C GLY A 78 -6.41 -3.54 -31.59
N ILE A 79 -6.17 -2.36 -31.00
CA ILE A 79 -6.58 -1.08 -31.59
C ILE A 79 -5.38 -0.27 -32.08
N PHE A 80 -4.27 -0.27 -31.34
CA PHE A 80 -3.19 0.70 -31.56
C PHE A 80 -2.02 0.20 -32.42
N ASN A 81 -2.03 -1.06 -32.88
CA ASN A 81 -1.06 -1.65 -33.84
C ASN A 81 0.33 -0.97 -33.84
N SER A 82 1.00 -1.00 -32.69
CA SER A 82 2.43 -0.65 -32.52
C SER A 82 2.78 0.85 -32.58
N PHE A 83 2.18 1.69 -31.75
CA PHE A 83 2.83 2.96 -31.36
C PHE A 83 3.85 2.68 -30.25
N ASP A 84 5.09 2.32 -30.62
CA ASP A 84 6.15 1.90 -29.67
C ASP A 84 6.42 2.94 -28.56
N ASP A 85 6.24 4.23 -28.84
CA ASP A 85 6.55 5.30 -27.87
C ASP A 85 5.42 5.56 -26.86
N ASP A 86 4.16 5.29 -27.22
CA ASP A 86 2.98 5.62 -26.39
C ASP A 86 2.49 4.44 -25.54
N VAL A 87 3.01 3.24 -25.78
CA VAL A 87 2.65 2.03 -25.04
C VAL A 87 2.85 2.23 -23.54
N PHE A 88 3.98 2.84 -23.14
CA PHE A 88 4.28 3.03 -21.72
C PHE A 88 3.24 3.89 -21.01
N PHE A 89 2.83 5.01 -21.62
CA PHE A 89 1.84 5.93 -21.04
C PHE A 89 0.47 5.27 -20.92
N LEU A 90 0.07 4.45 -21.89
CA LEU A 90 -1.20 3.74 -21.85
C LEU A 90 -1.26 2.73 -20.70
N TYR A 91 -0.17 1.99 -20.46
CA TYR A 91 -0.12 1.00 -19.38
C TYR A 91 -0.12 1.68 -18.00
N VAL A 92 0.68 2.76 -17.84
CA VAL A 92 0.73 3.55 -16.60
C VAL A 92 -0.61 4.23 -16.32
N ALA A 93 -1.29 4.76 -17.34
CA ALA A 93 -2.60 5.37 -17.19
C ALA A 93 -3.66 4.35 -16.77
N LEU A 94 -3.76 3.21 -17.47
CA LEU A 94 -4.79 2.21 -17.16
C LEU A 94 -4.58 1.53 -15.82
N ILE A 95 -3.33 1.22 -15.43
CA ILE A 95 -3.07 0.65 -14.10
C ILE A 95 -3.39 1.64 -13.00
N ALA A 96 -3.10 2.95 -13.18
CA ALA A 96 -3.42 3.99 -12.21
C ALA A 96 -4.93 4.21 -12.09
N ILE A 97 -5.66 4.25 -13.21
CA ILE A 97 -7.11 4.44 -13.23
C ILE A 97 -7.82 3.25 -12.59
N PHE A 98 -7.55 2.03 -13.04
CA PHE A 98 -8.23 0.84 -12.51
C PHE A 98 -7.74 0.48 -11.10
N GLY A 99 -6.47 0.67 -10.79
CA GLY A 99 -5.95 0.55 -9.42
C GLY A 99 -6.63 1.54 -8.47
N GLY A 100 -6.76 2.80 -8.89
CA GLY A 100 -7.47 3.84 -8.15
C GLY A 100 -8.97 3.54 -7.98
N ALA A 101 -9.63 3.04 -9.03
CA ALA A 101 -11.03 2.60 -8.96
C ALA A 101 -11.19 1.43 -7.98
N GLY A 102 -10.28 0.45 -8.00
CA GLY A 102 -10.22 -0.64 -7.03
C GLY A 102 -10.10 -0.13 -5.58
N LEU A 103 -9.23 0.83 -5.32
CA LEU A 103 -9.15 1.49 -4.01
C LEU A 103 -10.45 2.23 -3.65
N PHE A 104 -11.05 2.96 -4.60
CA PHE A 104 -12.29 3.70 -4.36
C PHE A 104 -13.46 2.77 -3.98
N LEU A 105 -13.60 1.63 -4.67
CA LEU A 105 -14.57 0.62 -4.28
C LEU A 105 -14.28 0.06 -2.88
N SER A 106 -13.01 -0.11 -2.51
CA SER A 106 -12.64 -0.66 -1.20
C SER A 106 -13.08 0.26 -0.07
N TYR A 107 -12.92 1.57 -0.27
CA TYR A 107 -13.40 2.59 0.66
C TYR A 107 -14.92 2.60 0.75
N ARG A 108 -15.62 2.45 -0.39
CA ARG A 108 -17.09 2.41 -0.40
C ARG A 108 -17.64 1.17 0.32
N ILE A 109 -16.99 0.01 0.16
CA ILE A 109 -17.38 -1.23 0.85
C ILE A 109 -17.13 -1.09 2.36
N GLU A 110 -15.93 -0.63 2.74
CA GLU A 110 -15.59 -0.36 4.15
C GLU A 110 -16.58 0.63 4.79
N LYS A 111 -16.93 1.71 4.10
CA LYS A 111 -17.91 2.68 4.59
C LYS A 111 -19.30 2.08 4.81
N ARG A 112 -19.75 1.15 3.96
CA ARG A 112 -21.06 0.49 4.13
C ARG A 112 -21.09 -0.43 5.33
N GLU A 113 -20.05 -1.23 5.53
CA GLU A 113 -20.02 -2.18 6.65
C GLU A 113 -19.82 -1.51 8.02
N VAL A 114 -19.13 -0.36 8.06
CA VAL A 114 -18.94 0.40 9.30
C VAL A 114 -20.22 1.12 9.74
N LEU A 115 -20.99 1.70 8.80
CA LEU A 115 -22.26 2.38 9.10
C LEU A 115 -23.36 1.41 9.60
N ASP A 116 -23.47 0.21 9.02
CA ASP A 116 -24.47 -0.79 9.43
C ASP A 116 -24.22 -1.34 10.85
N LYS A 117 -22.95 -1.41 11.28
CA LYS A 117 -22.61 -1.91 12.62
C LYS A 117 -22.76 -0.88 13.73
N GLU A 118 -22.62 0.42 13.44
CA GLU A 118 -22.81 1.46 14.46
C GLU A 118 -24.29 1.66 14.81
N GLU A 119 -25.22 1.51 13.86
CA GLU A 119 -26.66 1.57 14.14
C GLU A 119 -27.13 0.38 14.99
N LEU A 120 -26.64 -0.83 14.71
CA LEU A 120 -26.93 -2.06 15.48
C LEU A 120 -26.38 -2.06 16.91
N TYR A 121 -25.38 -1.22 17.22
CA TYR A 121 -24.83 -1.10 18.58
C TYR A 121 -25.48 0.04 19.38
N LYS A 122 -26.12 1.02 18.72
CA LYS A 122 -26.90 2.06 19.39
C LYS A 122 -28.30 1.61 19.83
N GLU A 123 -28.80 0.51 19.30
CA GLU A 123 -30.13 -0.04 19.61
C GLU A 123 -30.11 -1.11 20.73
N LYS A 124 -28.95 -1.38 21.34
CA LYS A 124 -28.79 -2.22 22.55
C LYS A 124 -28.36 -1.41 23.76
#